data_AF-A0A497M134-F1
#
_entry.id   AF-A0A497M134-F1
#
_cell.length_a   1.000
_cell.length_b   1.000
_cell.length_c   1.000
_cell.angle_alpha   90.00
_cell.angle_beta   90.00
_cell.angle_gamma   90.00
#
_symmetry.space_group_name_H-M   'P 1'
#
loop_
_entity.id
_entity.type
_entity.pdbx_description
1 polymer ?
#
loop_
_entity_poly.entity_id
_entity_poly.type
_entity_poly.pdbx_seq_one_letter_code
_entity_poly.pdbx_strand_id
1 'polypeptide(L)'
;MTADRTLMSNYHQNEFLGFGTTAPPNVVPEWFFKLLFFPPIKNVDGIPLEAPYGLRKIEAQLLNEGFEVLTVDPDHLKRYISDAKVLGIHVM
;
A
#
# COMPACT_ATOMS: atom_id res chain seq x y z
N MET A 1 -4.64 -9.04 0.07
CA MET A 1 -5.26 -7.70 0.08
C MET A 1 -4.21 -6.66 -0.28
N THR A 2 -4.61 -5.53 -0.84
CA THR A 2 -3.71 -4.43 -1.22
C THR A 2 -4.45 -3.09 -1.20
N ALA A 3 -3.75 -2.00 -1.48
CA ALA A 3 -4.27 -0.65 -1.66
C ALA A 3 -3.38 0.08 -2.67
N ASP A 4 -3.77 1.24 -3.16
CA ASP A 4 -2.90 2.02 -4.04
C ASP A 4 -1.66 2.53 -3.30
N ARG A 5 -0.65 2.96 -4.07
CA ARG A 5 0.66 3.35 -3.52
C ARG A 5 0.58 4.54 -2.57
N THR A 6 -0.37 5.46 -2.75
CA THR A 6 -0.50 6.62 -1.87
C THR A 6 -0.97 6.17 -0.49
N LEU A 7 -2.00 5.32 -0.41
CA LEU A 7 -2.48 4.75 0.85
C LEU A 7 -1.48 3.81 1.53
N MET A 8 -0.66 3.09 0.76
CA MET A 8 0.38 2.21 1.31
C MET A 8 1.63 2.95 1.78
N SER A 9 1.87 4.17 1.29
CA SER A 9 3.03 4.95 1.69
C SER A 9 2.85 5.55 3.08
N ASN A 10 3.94 5.64 3.82
CA ASN A 10 3.97 6.35 5.10
C ASN A 10 4.44 7.80 4.97
N TYR A 11 4.57 8.32 3.74
CA TYR A 11 4.89 9.72 3.45
C TYR A 11 6.19 10.21 4.13
N HIS A 12 7.24 9.38 4.16
CA HIS A 12 8.48 9.63 4.93
C HIS A 12 8.25 9.83 6.43
N GLN A 13 7.22 9.21 6.98
CA GLN A 13 6.76 9.40 8.37
C GLN A 13 6.33 10.86 8.66
N ASN A 14 5.95 11.61 7.62
CA ASN A 14 5.48 12.99 7.73
C ASN A 14 4.13 13.15 7.04
N GLU A 15 3.07 13.22 7.84
CA GLU A 15 1.69 13.37 7.37
C GLU A 15 1.50 14.59 6.46
N PHE A 16 2.25 15.68 6.67
CA PHE A 16 2.13 16.87 5.84
C PHE A 16 2.65 16.68 4.41
N LEU A 17 3.65 15.81 4.22
CA LEU A 17 4.08 15.42 2.86
C LEU A 17 2.99 14.63 2.14
N GLY A 18 2.14 13.91 2.87
CA GLY A 18 0.98 13.23 2.31
C GLY A 18 0.01 14.16 1.59
N PHE A 19 -0.22 15.39 2.08
CA PHE A 19 -1.05 16.36 1.37
C PHE A 19 -0.50 16.74 0.00
N GLY A 20 0.82 16.66 -0.19
CA GLY A 20 1.46 16.94 -1.47
C GLY A 20 1.06 15.98 -2.59
N THR A 21 0.49 14.80 -2.27
CA THR A 21 -0.10 13.90 -3.26
C THR A 21 -1.26 14.54 -4.05
N THR A 22 -1.88 15.59 -3.51
CA THR A 22 -2.96 16.34 -4.16
C THR A 22 -2.45 17.40 -5.15
N ALA A 23 -1.15 17.69 -5.16
CA ALA A 23 -0.57 18.66 -6.07
C ALA A 23 -0.56 18.14 -7.52
N PRO A 24 -0.64 19.01 -8.53
CA PRO A 24 -0.58 18.59 -9.93
C PRO A 24 0.78 17.91 -10.21
N PRO A 25 0.80 16.66 -10.71
CA PRO A 25 2.05 15.94 -10.94
C PRO A 25 2.88 16.53 -12.09
N ASN A 26 2.30 17.45 -12.86
CA ASN A 26 2.87 18.00 -14.10
C ASN A 26 3.99 19.03 -13.86
N VAL A 27 4.23 19.43 -12.61
CA VAL A 27 5.22 20.46 -12.26
C VAL A 27 6.63 19.88 -12.22
N VAL A 28 6.77 18.58 -11.93
CA VAL A 28 8.05 17.88 -11.78
C VAL A 28 7.99 16.49 -12.41
N PRO A 29 9.13 15.85 -12.72
CA PRO A 29 9.12 14.47 -13.22
C PRO A 29 8.39 13.50 -12.28
N GLU A 30 7.60 12.58 -12.83
CA GLU A 30 6.74 11.68 -12.05
C GLU A 30 7.53 10.84 -11.03
N TRP A 31 8.69 10.31 -11.39
CA TRP A 31 9.52 9.52 -10.47
C TRP A 31 9.94 10.33 -9.23
N PHE A 32 10.21 11.63 -9.41
CA PHE A 32 10.59 12.53 -8.34
C PHE A 32 9.36 12.89 -7.48
N PHE A 33 8.22 13.15 -8.11
CA PHE A 33 6.94 13.37 -7.42
C PHE A 33 6.58 12.19 -6.49
N LYS A 34 6.66 10.95 -7.02
CA LYS A 34 6.42 9.73 -6.27
C LYS A 34 7.40 9.59 -5.10
N LEU A 35 8.69 9.80 -5.34
CA LEU A 35 9.72 9.69 -4.30
C LEU A 35 9.53 10.73 -3.20
N LEU A 36 9.16 11.96 -3.55
CA LEU A 36 8.99 13.07 -2.60
C LEU A 36 7.76 12.89 -1.72
N PHE A 37 6.62 12.57 -2.32
CA PHE A 37 5.35 12.58 -1.59
C PHE A 37 4.97 11.20 -1.08
N PHE A 38 4.97 10.15 -1.90
CA PHE A 38 4.52 8.81 -1.53
C PHE A 38 5.58 7.75 -1.87
N PRO A 39 6.71 7.74 -1.14
CA PRO A 39 7.79 6.78 -1.36
C PRO A 39 7.28 5.34 -1.20
N PRO A 40 7.91 4.37 -1.87
CA PRO A 40 7.60 2.95 -1.68
C PRO A 40 7.78 2.57 -0.21
N ILE A 41 6.84 1.80 0.34
CA ILE A 41 6.95 1.32 1.71
C ILE A 41 7.99 0.21 1.80
N LYS A 42 8.72 0.17 2.92
CA LYS A 42 9.62 -0.94 3.22
C LYS A 42 8.81 -2.23 3.29
N ASN A 43 9.28 -3.26 2.59
CA ASN A 43 8.63 -4.55 2.53
C ASN A 43 9.67 -5.68 2.60
N VAL A 44 9.22 -6.86 3.00
CA VAL A 44 9.98 -8.11 2.94
C VAL A 44 9.21 -9.04 2.02
N ASP A 45 9.81 -9.37 0.88
CA ASP A 45 9.14 -10.14 -0.18
C ASP A 45 7.80 -9.55 -0.61
N GLY A 46 7.66 -8.22 -0.70
CA GLY A 46 6.39 -7.58 -1.07
C GLY A 46 5.34 -7.53 0.05
N ILE A 47 5.61 -8.10 1.22
CA ILE A 47 4.78 -7.91 2.43
C ILE A 47 5.23 -6.61 3.09
N PRO A 48 4.39 -5.55 3.14
CA PRO A 48 4.79 -4.26 3.65
C PRO A 48 4.89 -4.29 5.18
N LEU A 49 5.84 -3.53 5.75
CA LEU A 49 5.98 -3.37 7.20
C LEU A 49 4.79 -2.60 7.78
N GLU A 50 4.35 -1.54 7.10
CA GLU A 50 3.23 -0.69 7.46
C GLU A 50 2.15 -0.79 6.37
N ALA A 51 0.88 -0.69 6.74
CA ALA A 51 -0.23 -0.69 5.80
C ALA A 51 -1.40 0.11 6.41
N PRO A 52 -2.40 0.54 5.62
CA PRO A 52 -3.57 1.23 6.13
C PRO A 52 -4.19 0.49 7.32
N TYR A 53 -4.45 1.23 8.40
CA TYR A 53 -4.89 0.63 9.65
C TYR A 53 -6.19 -0.18 9.49
N GLY A 54 -7.14 0.31 8.69
CA GLY A 54 -8.35 -0.44 8.36
C GLY A 54 -8.06 -1.78 7.67
N LEU A 55 -7.09 -1.79 6.75
CA LEU A 55 -6.66 -3.01 6.05
C LEU A 55 -6.06 -4.03 7.03
N ARG A 56 -5.21 -3.59 7.97
CA ARG A 56 -4.64 -4.47 9.01
C ARG A 56 -5.69 -5.05 9.96
N LYS A 57 -6.76 -4.30 10.28
CA LYS A 57 -7.87 -4.84 11.07
C LYS A 57 -8.61 -5.96 10.35
N ILE A 58 -8.92 -5.75 9.07
CA ILE A 58 -9.60 -6.77 8.27
C ILE A 58 -8.71 -8.00 8.10
N GLU A 59 -7.40 -7.81 7.87
CA GLU A 59 -6.42 -8.90 7.81
C GLU A 59 -6.43 -9.71 9.11
N ALA A 60 -6.33 -9.03 10.26
CA ALA A 60 -6.35 -9.68 11.57
C ALA A 60 -7.64 -10.47 11.82
N GLN A 61 -8.80 -9.93 11.45
CA GLN A 61 -10.07 -10.64 11.60
C GLN A 61 -10.14 -11.86 10.70
N LEU A 62 -9.75 -11.76 9.42
CA LEU A 62 -9.79 -12.89 8.50
C LEU A 62 -8.84 -14.01 8.92
N LEU A 63 -7.65 -13.68 9.42
CA LEU A 63 -6.74 -14.65 10.01
C LEU A 63 -7.37 -15.34 11.22
N ASN A 64 -8.08 -14.59 12.08
CA ASN A 64 -8.78 -15.14 13.25
C ASN A 64 -9.92 -16.09 12.89
N GLU A 65 -10.61 -15.86 11.76
CA GLU A 65 -11.64 -16.76 11.22
C GLU A 65 -11.04 -17.98 10.48
N GLY A 66 -9.70 -18.09 10.40
CA GLY A 66 -9.00 -19.23 9.80
C GLY A 66 -8.78 -19.11 8.29
N PHE A 67 -8.90 -17.92 7.70
CA PHE A 67 -8.56 -17.69 6.30
C PHE A 67 -7.05 -17.44 6.13
N GLU A 68 -6.49 -17.95 5.03
CA GLU A 68 -5.15 -17.56 4.59
C GLU A 68 -5.21 -16.20 3.89
N VAL A 69 -4.71 -15.17 4.56
CA VAL A 69 -4.74 -13.79 4.05
C VAL A 69 -3.37 -13.16 4.18
N LEU A 70 -3.00 -12.39 3.15
CA LEU A 70 -1.74 -11.67 3.09
C LEU A 70 -1.97 -10.27 2.54
N THR A 71 -1.40 -9.27 3.18
CA THR A 71 -1.34 -7.89 2.66
C THR A 71 -0.08 -7.72 1.82
N VAL A 72 -0.24 -7.31 0.56
CA VAL A 72 0.85 -7.16 -0.42
C VAL A 72 0.94 -5.71 -0.87
N ASP A 73 2.16 -5.20 -0.96
CA ASP A 73 2.46 -3.92 -1.62
C ASP A 73 2.02 -3.96 -3.10
N PRO A 74 1.33 -2.92 -3.61
CA PRO A 74 0.75 -2.95 -4.96
C PRO A 74 1.77 -3.22 -6.07
N ASP A 75 3.03 -2.81 -5.91
CA ASP A 75 4.07 -3.02 -6.92
C ASP A 75 4.56 -4.47 -6.97
N HIS A 76 4.25 -5.28 -5.96
CA HIS A 76 4.67 -6.68 -5.82
C HIS A 76 3.55 -7.69 -6.08
N LEU A 77 2.33 -7.21 -6.37
CA LEU A 77 1.12 -8.02 -6.46
C LEU A 77 1.21 -9.17 -7.48
N LYS A 78 1.94 -8.96 -8.59
CA LYS A 78 2.07 -9.94 -9.69
C LYS A 78 2.58 -11.32 -9.23
N ARG A 79 3.37 -11.37 -8.15
CA ARG A 79 3.93 -12.62 -7.62
C ARG A 79 2.92 -13.47 -6.84
N TYR A 80 1.86 -12.86 -6.33
CA TYR A 80 0.88 -13.48 -5.43
C TYR A 80 -0.48 -13.69 -6.08
N ILE A 81 -0.78 -12.93 -7.13
CA ILE A 81 -2.13 -12.90 -7.70
C ILE A 81 -2.57 -14.22 -8.34
N SER A 82 -1.63 -15.05 -8.80
CA SER A 82 -1.94 -16.36 -9.41
C SER A 82 -2.50 -17.36 -8.41
N ASP A 83 -2.07 -17.27 -7.15
CA ASP A 83 -2.44 -18.22 -6.10
C ASP A 83 -3.64 -17.72 -5.28
N ALA A 84 -3.94 -16.43 -5.38
CA ALA A 84 -5.02 -15.79 -4.66
C ALA A 84 -6.39 -16.11 -5.27
N LYS A 85 -7.30 -16.66 -4.46
CA LYS A 85 -8.71 -16.85 -4.85
C LYS A 85 -9.50 -15.55 -4.88
N VAL A 86 -9.12 -14.59 -4.04
CA VAL A 86 -9.80 -13.30 -3.89
C VAL A 86 -8.77 -12.19 -3.76
N LEU A 87 -8.95 -11.12 -4.53
CA LEU A 87 -8.19 -9.88 -4.40
C LEU A 87 -9.05 -8.81 -3.71
N GLY A 88 -8.75 -8.52 -2.44
CA GLY A 88 -9.31 -7.37 -1.73
C GLY A 88 -8.49 -6.10 -1.99
N ILE A 89 -9.14 -5.03 -2.42
CA ILE A 89 -8.53 -3.70 -2.65
C ILE A 89 -9.16 -2.72 -1.67
N HIS A 90 -8.34 -2.10 -0.83
CA HIS A 90 -8.76 -1.01 0.04
C HIS A 90 -8.70 0.31 -0.72
N VAL A 91 -9.81 1.03 -0.70
CA VAL A 91 -9.98 2.35 -1.30
C VAL A 91 -10.52 3.27 -0.21
N MET A 92 -10.00 4.50 -0.15
CA MET A 92 -10.45 5.57 0.73
C MET A 92 -10.75 6.81 -0.10
#